data_AF-A0A5C3QEW0-F1
#
_entry.id   AF-A0A5C3QEW0-F1
#
_cell.length_a   1.000
_cell.length_b   1.000
_cell.length_c   1.000
_cell.angle_alpha   90.00
_cell.angle_beta   90.00
_cell.angle_gamma   90.00
#
_symmetry.space_group_name_H-M   'P 1'
#
loop_
_entity.id
_entity.type
_entity.pdbx_description
1 polymer ?
#
loop_
_entity_poly.entity_id
_entity_poly.type
_entity_poly.pdbx_seq_one_letter_code
_entity_poly.pdbx_strand_id
1 'polypeptide(L)'
;MPQFLSKQTVLRAVTTSPWTKDFRHLLTFPRHWARRQTRHDPVVKSVAPRDRIKYWNIVPGDQVRLLGDREGRVREVLSVNKLSNRVFVKGGEATKDVQAANKPNFHYSRCQLFIGNYELPVKKGEPPKAVPVFAKRLGSSAPVWNTYLHRYDWKRFATTTEPALPDTPENKQVEIPWPAFVAPERSSPGAYETDRSTVTQVTYEPPAFSLVGPIPRPPSEKEYLKSFANPSQVPSFLPSAPVEVYLVKELSNPHSRAKKQARWQAHQSYTKSLLKQFVDAEVADLRGRSVKVAKEEATYRWKVQLEDDKKADKKRRWKTQEQLAQTDRKLRRKGKKEARIRRRLTELVLEDEPNQVIPRVI
;
A
#
# COMPACT_ATOMS: atom_id res chain seq x y z
N MET A 1 16.23 7.86 -9.57
CA MET A 1 16.19 8.93 -8.54
C MET A 1 16.87 8.40 -7.28
N PRO A 2 17.97 9.00 -6.80
CA PRO A 2 18.56 8.60 -5.52
C PRO A 2 17.52 8.80 -4.40
N GLN A 3 17.25 7.74 -3.64
CA GLN A 3 16.31 7.79 -2.53
C GLN A 3 16.99 8.48 -1.34
N PHE A 4 16.59 9.71 -1.04
CA PHE A 4 17.06 10.45 0.12
C PHE A 4 16.15 10.22 1.33
N LEU A 5 16.72 10.30 2.54
CA LEU A 5 15.93 10.42 3.75
C LEU A 5 15.12 11.73 3.75
N SER A 6 14.00 11.77 4.47
CA SER A 6 13.31 13.02 4.77
C SER A 6 13.96 13.73 5.96
N LYS A 7 13.93 15.07 6.00
CA LYS A 7 14.51 15.87 7.10
C LYS A 7 13.93 15.45 8.46
N GLN A 8 12.63 15.17 8.52
CA GLN A 8 11.97 14.68 9.74
C GLN A 8 12.51 13.32 10.21
N THR A 9 12.79 12.40 9.29
CA THR A 9 13.37 11.08 9.62
C THR A 9 14.78 11.24 10.17
N VAL A 10 15.56 12.17 9.62
CA VAL A 10 16.92 12.48 10.10
C VAL A 10 16.89 13.06 11.52
N LEU A 11 15.95 13.96 11.81
CA LEU A 11 15.76 14.50 13.15
C LEU A 11 15.27 13.45 14.16
N ARG A 12 14.44 12.51 13.71
CA ARG A 12 13.93 11.36 14.49
C ARG A 12 14.80 10.11 14.35
N ALA A 13 16.10 10.27 14.11
CA ALA A 13 17.03 9.15 13.94
C ALA A 13 17.31 8.36 15.24
N VAL A 14 16.91 8.90 16.39
CA VAL A 14 16.97 8.22 17.68
C VAL A 14 15.79 7.25 17.77
N THR A 15 16.07 5.96 17.85
CA THR A 15 15.07 4.91 17.95
C THR A 15 15.02 4.34 19.37
N THR A 16 13.81 4.22 19.91
CA THR A 16 13.50 3.50 21.15
C THR A 16 13.01 2.07 20.88
N SER A 17 12.62 1.76 19.64
CA SER A 17 12.23 0.41 19.24
C SER A 17 13.45 -0.51 19.24
N PRO A 18 13.33 -1.71 19.84
CA PRO A 18 14.43 -2.66 19.85
C PRO A 18 14.71 -3.30 18.49
N TRP A 19 13.69 -3.38 17.64
CA TRP A 19 13.78 -4.16 16.40
C TRP A 19 14.19 -3.33 15.19
N THR A 20 14.76 -4.00 14.19
CA THR A 20 15.09 -3.39 12.89
C THR A 20 14.04 -3.80 11.87
N LYS A 21 13.19 -2.85 11.47
CA LYS A 21 12.15 -3.05 10.44
C LYS A 21 12.64 -2.65 9.05
N ASP A 22 13.46 -1.61 8.97
CA ASP A 22 14.00 -1.08 7.72
C ASP A 22 15.47 -0.65 7.87
N PHE A 23 16.14 -0.47 6.72
CA PHE A 23 17.52 0.00 6.65
C PHE A 23 17.61 1.44 6.12
N ARG A 24 16.58 2.25 6.34
CA ARG A 24 16.54 3.64 5.85
C ARG A 24 17.68 4.48 6.43
N HIS A 25 18.17 4.16 7.62
CA HIS A 25 19.32 4.84 8.22
C HIS A 25 20.62 4.65 7.40
N LEU A 26 20.69 3.72 6.45
CA LEU A 26 21.81 3.58 5.52
C LEU A 26 21.69 4.49 4.29
N LEU A 27 20.53 5.11 4.06
CA LEU A 27 20.34 6.03 2.95
C LEU A 27 21.07 7.36 3.20
N THR A 28 21.45 8.01 2.10
CA THR A 28 22.11 9.30 2.15
C THR A 28 21.09 10.42 2.41
N PHE A 29 21.58 11.57 2.89
CA PHE A 29 20.78 12.78 3.02
C PHE A 29 21.61 14.00 2.59
N PRO A 30 20.96 15.09 2.17
CA PRO A 30 21.66 16.29 1.74
C PRO A 30 22.55 16.89 2.85
N ARG A 31 23.82 17.16 2.55
CA ARG A 31 24.81 17.64 3.54
C ARG A 31 24.41 18.94 4.25
N HIS A 32 23.63 19.80 3.58
CA HIS A 32 23.17 21.05 4.17
C HIS A 32 22.22 20.85 5.36
N TRP A 33 21.59 19.67 5.52
CA TRP A 33 20.80 19.36 6.71
C TRP A 33 21.63 19.07 7.96
N ALA A 34 22.91 18.70 7.80
CA ALA A 34 23.81 18.56 8.94
C ALA A 34 24.26 19.92 9.49
N ARG A 35 24.16 20.98 8.67
CA ARG A 35 24.47 22.35 9.07
C ARG A 35 23.26 22.95 9.77
N ARG A 36 23.52 23.58 10.91
CA ARG A 36 22.52 24.35 11.64
C ARG A 36 22.18 25.62 10.85
N GLN A 37 20.89 25.86 10.55
CA GLN A 37 20.45 27.07 9.86
C GLN A 37 20.15 28.20 10.86
N THR A 38 19.50 27.87 11.98
CA THR A 38 19.16 28.83 13.05
C THR A 38 19.71 28.40 14.41
N ARG A 39 19.85 29.35 15.34
CA ARG A 39 20.25 29.04 16.73
C ARG A 39 19.25 28.16 17.49
N HIS A 40 18.06 27.88 16.97
CA HIS A 40 17.13 26.96 17.61
C HIS A 40 17.10 25.58 16.94
N ASP A 41 17.72 25.44 15.76
CA ASP A 41 17.77 24.17 15.06
C ASP A 41 18.70 23.17 15.77
N PRO A 42 18.25 21.90 15.90
CA PRO A 42 19.08 20.82 16.44
C PRO A 42 20.20 20.45 15.46
N VAL A 43 21.41 20.21 15.99
CA VAL A 43 22.56 19.77 15.21
C VAL A 43 22.44 18.27 14.93
N VAL A 44 22.29 17.91 13.66
CA VAL A 44 22.27 16.51 13.22
C VAL A 44 23.71 15.98 13.18
N LYS A 45 24.05 15.14 14.17
CA LYS A 45 25.28 14.34 14.13
C LYS A 45 25.03 13.09 13.28
N SER A 46 25.88 12.83 12.30
CA SER A 46 25.82 11.64 11.44
C SER A 46 27.22 11.19 11.06
N VAL A 47 27.40 9.87 10.96
CA VAL A 47 28.55 9.25 10.30
C VAL A 47 28.24 9.07 8.82
N ALA A 48 29.25 8.87 7.99
CA ALA A 48 29.07 8.53 6.58
C ALA A 48 28.24 7.25 6.44
N PRO A 49 27.35 7.15 5.43
CA PRO A 49 26.46 6.00 5.25
C PRO A 49 27.14 4.62 5.28
N ARG A 50 28.36 4.52 4.72
CA ARG A 50 29.18 3.30 4.71
C ARG A 50 29.67 2.84 6.08
N ASP A 51 29.82 3.78 7.02
CA ASP A 51 30.33 3.52 8.37
C ASP A 51 29.19 3.33 9.38
N ARG A 52 27.93 3.48 8.94
CA ARG A 52 26.75 3.27 9.79
C ARG A 52 26.53 1.78 10.01
N ILE A 53 26.25 1.41 11.25
CA ILE A 53 26.03 0.00 11.60
C ILE A 53 24.72 -0.46 10.97
N LYS A 54 24.80 -1.48 10.10
CA LYS A 54 23.63 -2.09 9.44
C LYS A 54 22.82 -2.94 10.43
N TYR A 55 23.48 -3.87 11.11
CA TYR A 55 22.88 -4.79 12.09
C TYR A 55 23.36 -4.42 13.49
N TRP A 56 22.46 -3.85 14.28
CA TRP A 56 22.74 -3.38 15.64
C TRP A 56 22.54 -4.50 16.65
N ASN A 57 23.58 -4.92 17.36
CA ASN A 57 23.48 -5.96 18.40
C ASN A 57 23.12 -5.40 19.78
N ILE A 58 23.40 -4.11 20.01
CA ILE A 58 23.03 -3.37 21.23
C ILE A 58 21.78 -2.55 20.92
N VAL A 59 20.78 -2.72 21.77
CA VAL A 59 19.41 -2.34 21.50
C VAL A 59 18.79 -1.72 22.76
N PRO A 60 17.79 -0.81 22.64
CA PRO A 60 17.07 -0.29 23.81
C PRO A 60 16.53 -1.40 24.72
N GLY A 61 16.77 -1.25 26.04
CA GLY A 61 16.48 -2.25 27.08
C GLY A 61 17.68 -3.13 27.44
N ASP A 62 18.75 -3.14 26.64
CA ASP A 62 19.96 -3.90 27.00
C ASP A 62 20.71 -3.30 28.17
N GLN A 63 21.45 -4.14 28.87
CA GLN A 63 22.41 -3.72 29.89
C GLN A 63 23.83 -3.75 29.30
N VAL A 64 24.58 -2.67 29.50
CA VAL A 64 25.93 -2.50 28.98
C VAL A 64 26.88 -1.93 30.04
N ARG A 65 28.15 -2.32 29.98
CA ARG A 65 29.24 -1.58 30.64
C ARG A 65 30.01 -0.76 29.61
N LEU A 66 30.70 0.27 30.10
CA LEU A 66 31.50 1.16 29.27
C LEU A 66 32.99 0.81 29.38
N LEU A 67 33.64 0.68 28.23
CA LEU A 67 35.08 0.48 28.14
C LEU A 67 35.81 1.77 28.54
N GLY A 68 36.75 1.62 29.49
CA GLY A 68 37.51 2.73 30.07
C GLY A 68 36.76 3.53 31.14
N ASP A 69 35.58 3.07 31.58
CA ASP A 69 34.94 3.60 32.79
C ASP A 69 35.59 2.98 34.03
N ARG A 70 36.03 3.80 34.98
CA ARG A 70 36.72 3.33 36.20
C ARG A 70 35.77 2.61 37.15
N GLU A 71 34.49 2.97 37.11
CA GLU A 71 33.49 2.42 38.03
C GLU A 71 32.97 1.05 37.56
N GLY A 72 33.15 0.69 36.29
CA GLY A 72 32.66 -0.57 35.73
C GLY A 72 31.14 -0.78 35.85
N ARG A 73 30.36 0.29 36.09
CA ARG A 73 28.92 0.19 36.37
C ARG A 73 28.16 -0.33 35.15
N VAL A 74 27.24 -1.26 35.40
CA VAL A 74 26.28 -1.73 34.40
C VAL A 74 25.18 -0.69 34.26
N ARG A 75 24.88 -0.31 33.03
CA ARG A 75 23.88 0.72 32.73
C ARG A 75 22.90 0.24 31.67
N GLU A 76 21.66 0.68 31.77
CA GLU A 76 20.59 0.30 30.84
C GLU A 76 20.57 1.22 29.61
N VAL A 77 20.43 0.65 28.42
CA VAL A 77 20.32 1.39 27.15
C VAL A 77 18.90 1.91 26.99
N LEU A 78 18.73 3.23 26.93
CA LEU A 78 17.42 3.86 26.77
C LEU A 78 17.03 4.04 25.31
N SER A 79 17.97 4.48 24.48
CA SER A 79 17.72 4.68 23.05
C SER A 79 19.01 4.63 22.24
N VAL A 80 18.89 4.49 20.93
CA VAL A 80 20.03 4.34 20.04
C VAL A 80 19.87 5.29 18.85
N ASN A 81 20.93 5.97 18.46
CA ASN A 81 20.95 6.77 17.23
C ASN A 81 21.73 6.03 16.13
N LYS A 82 20.97 5.52 15.16
CA LYS A 82 21.50 4.73 14.05
C LYS A 82 22.28 5.55 13.01
N LEU A 83 22.13 6.88 12.97
CA LEU A 83 22.88 7.76 12.07
C LEU A 83 24.26 8.13 12.62
N SER A 84 24.39 8.29 13.95
CA SER A 84 25.64 8.70 14.60
C SER A 84 26.41 7.56 15.26
N ASN A 85 25.91 6.32 15.20
CA ASN A 85 26.46 5.17 15.92
C ASN A 85 26.61 5.40 17.44
N ARG A 86 25.63 6.09 18.05
CA ARG A 86 25.64 6.43 19.49
C ARG A 86 24.54 5.71 20.25
N VAL A 87 24.89 5.29 21.46
CA VAL A 87 24.01 4.60 22.41
C VAL A 87 23.74 5.57 23.56
N PHE A 88 22.47 5.82 23.86
CA PHE A 88 22.02 6.65 24.98
C PHE A 88 21.67 5.75 26.14
N VAL A 89 22.22 6.06 27.30
CA VAL A 89 22.17 5.20 28.48
C VAL A 89 21.37 5.91 29.58
N LYS A 90 20.65 5.13 30.38
CA LYS A 90 19.90 5.59 31.56
C LYS A 90 20.88 5.87 32.69
N GLY A 91 20.81 7.06 33.28
CA GLY A 91 21.60 7.41 34.47
C GLY A 91 23.08 7.69 34.19
N GLY A 92 23.42 8.97 34.13
CA GLY A 92 24.60 9.48 34.81
C GLY A 92 24.08 10.36 35.96
N GLU A 93 24.84 10.54 37.03
CA GLU A 93 24.53 11.53 38.05
C GLU A 93 24.33 12.89 37.37
N ALA A 94 23.07 13.30 37.21
CA ALA A 94 22.74 14.64 36.80
C ALA A 94 23.05 15.51 38.01
N THR A 95 24.20 16.18 38.00
CA THR A 95 24.38 17.37 38.84
C THR A 95 23.16 18.26 38.60
N LYS A 96 22.50 18.65 39.69
CA LYS A 96 21.13 19.17 39.73
C LYS A 96 20.87 20.45 38.93
N ASP A 97 21.88 20.99 38.23
CA ASP A 97 21.86 22.32 37.63
C ASP A 97 21.74 22.37 36.10
N VAL A 98 21.64 21.23 35.41
CA VAL A 98 21.45 21.23 33.94
C VAL A 98 20.22 20.43 33.56
N GLN A 99 19.11 21.16 33.39
CA GLN A 99 17.86 20.77 32.70
C GLN A 99 18.07 19.60 31.73
N ALA A 100 17.33 18.50 31.87
CA ALA A 100 16.84 17.50 30.90
C ALA A 100 17.57 17.21 29.55
N ALA A 101 18.75 17.76 29.27
CA ALA A 101 19.20 18.09 27.92
C ALA A 101 20.35 17.21 27.44
N ASN A 102 21.04 16.48 28.31
CA ASN A 102 22.14 15.61 27.89
C ASN A 102 22.06 14.24 28.56
N LYS A 103 21.18 13.38 28.04
CA LYS A 103 21.28 11.94 28.31
C LYS A 103 22.70 11.49 27.93
N PRO A 104 23.46 10.84 28.83
CA PRO A 104 24.83 10.43 28.55
C PRO A 104 24.80 9.51 27.34
N ASN A 105 25.65 9.82 26.36
CA ASN A 105 25.71 9.08 25.11
C ASN A 105 27.15 8.67 24.80
N PHE A 106 27.29 7.41 24.41
CA PHE A 106 28.57 6.79 24.15
C PHE A 106 28.60 6.25 22.72
N HIS A 107 29.80 6.19 22.14
CA HIS A 107 29.97 5.54 20.86
C HIS A 107 29.77 4.03 21.01
N TYR A 108 29.15 3.38 20.02
CA TYR A 108 28.83 1.96 20.05
C TYR A 108 30.03 1.08 20.43
N SER A 109 31.22 1.38 19.90
CA SER A 109 32.45 0.61 20.17
C SER A 109 32.91 0.61 21.63
N ARG A 110 32.44 1.56 22.45
CA ARG A 110 32.78 1.62 23.88
C ARG A 110 31.83 0.80 24.75
N CYS A 111 30.77 0.23 24.18
CA CYS A 111 29.76 -0.50 24.95
C CYS A 111 30.04 -2.01 24.88
N GLN A 112 30.11 -2.67 26.03
CA GLN A 112 30.18 -4.14 26.13
C GLN A 112 28.87 -4.64 26.74
N LEU A 113 28.27 -5.64 26.08
CA LEU A 113 26.95 -6.16 26.42
C LEU A 113 27.04 -7.05 27.66
N PHE A 114 26.17 -6.83 28.64
CA PHE A 114 26.06 -7.65 29.82
C PHE A 114 25.35 -8.97 29.51
N ILE A 115 26.00 -10.09 29.82
CA ILE A 115 25.46 -11.43 29.54
C ILE A 115 24.64 -11.91 30.74
N GLY A 116 25.19 -11.76 31.94
CA GLY A 116 24.60 -12.26 33.17
C GLY A 116 25.62 -12.32 34.29
N ASN A 117 25.15 -12.66 35.48
CA ASN A 117 26.03 -12.95 36.62
C ASN A 117 26.36 -14.44 36.59
N TYR A 118 27.65 -14.77 36.62
CA TYR A 118 28.13 -16.14 36.68
C TYR A 118 28.96 -16.33 37.94
N GLU A 119 28.87 -17.52 38.51
CA GLU A 119 29.69 -17.94 39.65
C GLU A 119 31.08 -18.32 39.15
N LEU A 120 32.06 -17.44 39.41
CA LEU A 120 33.43 -17.62 38.96
C LEU A 120 34.38 -17.61 40.15
N PRO A 121 35.40 -18.49 40.17
CA PRO A 121 36.48 -18.40 41.14
C PRO A 121 37.32 -17.17 40.80
N VAL A 122 37.26 -16.13 41.64
CA VAL A 122 38.00 -14.88 41.43
C VAL A 122 39.51 -15.11 41.51
N LYS A 123 39.93 -16.06 42.36
CA LYS A 123 41.30 -16.56 42.49
C LYS A 123 41.30 -18.08 42.68
N LYS A 124 42.39 -18.74 42.29
CA LYS A 124 42.58 -20.19 42.40
C LYS A 124 42.52 -20.60 43.88
N GLY A 125 41.39 -21.15 44.32
CA GLY A 125 41.15 -21.62 45.70
C GLY A 125 40.14 -20.82 46.54
N GLU A 126 39.59 -19.71 46.04
CA GLU A 126 38.51 -18.98 46.71
C GLU A 126 37.11 -19.51 46.31
N PRO A 127 36.10 -19.43 47.20
CA PRO A 127 34.74 -19.84 46.86
C PRO A 127 34.19 -19.03 45.67
N PRO A 128 33.36 -19.64 44.83
CA PRO A 128 32.80 -18.96 43.66
C PRO A 128 32.00 -17.74 44.08
N LYS A 129 32.30 -16.58 43.47
CA LYS A 129 31.55 -15.34 43.68
C LYS A 129 30.77 -15.03 42.40
N ALA A 130 29.54 -14.52 42.56
CA ALA A 130 28.77 -14.01 41.44
C ALA A 130 29.47 -12.76 40.86
N VAL A 131 30.05 -12.91 39.68
CA VAL A 131 30.74 -11.85 38.95
C VAL A 131 29.94 -11.53 37.67
N PRO A 132 29.72 -10.24 37.36
CA PRO A 132 29.07 -9.85 36.12
C PRO A 132 29.97 -10.16 34.92
N VAL A 133 29.43 -10.89 33.94
CA VAL A 133 30.14 -11.28 32.73
C VAL A 133 29.66 -10.47 31.54
N PHE A 134 30.62 -10.00 30.75
CA PHE A 134 30.37 -9.14 29.60
C PHE A 134 30.88 -9.77 28.31
N ALA A 135 30.26 -9.40 27.19
CA ALA A 135 30.70 -9.80 25.88
C ALA A 135 31.91 -8.95 25.45
N LYS A 136 33.09 -9.57 25.37
CA LYS A 136 34.29 -8.94 24.80
C LYS A 136 34.21 -8.91 23.27
N ARG A 137 33.72 -9.99 22.66
CA ARG A 137 33.46 -10.08 21.22
C ARG A 137 32.04 -10.59 20.98
N LEU A 138 31.25 -9.81 20.25
CA LEU A 138 29.90 -10.16 19.83
C LEU A 138 29.92 -10.75 18.42
N GLY A 139 29.24 -11.86 18.25
CA GLY A 139 28.85 -12.43 16.97
C GLY A 139 27.33 -12.40 16.78
N SER A 140 26.90 -12.58 15.54
CA SER A 140 25.50 -12.63 15.18
C SER A 140 25.27 -13.70 14.10
N SER A 141 24.11 -14.32 14.11
CA SER A 141 23.68 -15.18 13.00
C SER A 141 23.39 -14.35 11.74
N ALA A 142 23.21 -15.02 10.60
CA ALA A 142 22.71 -14.37 9.40
C ALA A 142 21.30 -13.77 9.68
N PRO A 143 21.03 -12.51 9.29
CA PRO A 143 19.73 -11.88 9.48
C PRO A 143 18.71 -12.37 8.48
N VAL A 144 17.53 -12.76 8.97
CA VAL A 144 16.42 -13.27 8.18
C VAL A 144 15.23 -12.32 8.33
N TRP A 145 14.53 -12.05 7.23
CA TRP A 145 13.28 -11.27 7.27
C TRP A 145 12.14 -12.15 7.78
N ASN A 146 11.56 -11.78 8.92
CA ASN A 146 10.38 -12.42 9.48
C ASN A 146 9.13 -11.74 8.90
N THR A 147 8.40 -12.47 8.04
CA THR A 147 7.20 -11.96 7.37
C THR A 147 6.04 -11.74 8.31
N TYR A 148 5.92 -12.52 9.38
CA TYR A 148 4.84 -12.41 10.37
C TYR A 148 5.02 -11.20 11.30
N LEU A 149 6.25 -10.99 11.77
CA LEU A 149 6.57 -9.87 12.68
C LEU A 149 6.98 -8.59 11.94
N HIS A 150 7.09 -8.63 10.62
CA HIS A 150 7.54 -7.54 9.74
C HIS A 150 8.84 -6.88 10.23
N ARG A 151 9.84 -7.70 10.55
CA ARG A 151 11.14 -7.25 11.07
C ARG A 151 12.26 -8.21 10.68
N TYR A 152 13.49 -7.72 10.72
CA TYR A 152 14.68 -8.56 10.60
C TYR A 152 15.02 -9.18 11.95
N ASP A 153 15.14 -10.50 11.98
CA ASP A 153 15.50 -11.27 13.16
C ASP A 153 16.87 -11.93 12.95
N TRP A 154 17.73 -11.86 13.96
CA TRP A 154 18.97 -12.63 14.07
C TRP A 154 19.26 -12.94 15.53
N LYS A 155 20.04 -14.00 15.76
CA LYS A 155 20.53 -14.36 17.09
C LYS A 155 21.85 -13.65 17.34
N ARG A 156 22.07 -13.22 18.58
CA ARG A 156 23.31 -12.60 19.03
C ARG A 156 23.98 -13.51 20.06
N PHE A 157 25.29 -13.63 19.99
CA PHE A 157 26.05 -14.50 20.87
C PHE A 157 27.41 -13.88 21.21
N ALA A 158 27.94 -14.18 22.39
CA ALA A 158 29.32 -13.85 22.74
C ALA A 158 30.25 -14.94 22.22
N THR A 159 31.22 -14.54 21.40
CA THR A 159 32.34 -15.40 20.98
C THR A 159 33.43 -15.43 22.06
N THR A 160 33.57 -14.34 22.81
CA THR A 160 34.56 -14.23 23.89
C THR A 160 33.95 -13.40 25.01
N THR A 161 34.10 -13.87 26.25
CA THR A 161 33.59 -13.20 27.44
C THR A 161 34.71 -12.58 28.26
N GLU A 162 34.35 -11.60 29.09
CA GLU A 162 35.24 -11.00 30.07
C GLU A 162 34.46 -10.81 31.39
N PRO A 163 34.87 -11.49 32.49
CA PRO A 163 35.91 -12.53 32.56
C PRO A 163 35.61 -13.77 31.70
N ALA A 164 36.66 -14.54 31.39
CA ALA A 164 36.53 -15.79 30.62
C ALA A 164 35.78 -16.85 31.44
N LEU A 165 34.79 -17.50 30.84
CA LEU A 165 33.99 -18.54 31.49
C LEU A 165 34.74 -19.90 31.42
N PRO A 166 34.90 -20.64 32.55
CA PRO A 166 35.68 -21.87 32.60
C PRO A 166 35.01 -23.06 31.90
N ASP A 167 33.68 -23.15 31.92
CA ASP A 167 32.91 -24.29 31.39
C ASP A 167 32.51 -24.16 29.91
N THR A 168 33.00 -23.13 29.21
CA THR A 168 32.67 -22.95 27.80
C THR A 168 33.77 -23.60 26.96
N PRO A 169 33.54 -24.76 26.31
CA PRO A 169 34.52 -25.31 25.38
C PRO A 169 34.80 -24.26 24.30
N GLU A 170 36.04 -24.22 23.78
CA GLU A 170 36.61 -23.13 22.98
C GLU A 170 35.79 -22.71 21.74
N ASN A 171 34.76 -23.48 21.35
CA ASN A 171 33.85 -23.20 20.24
C ASN A 171 32.38 -22.99 20.62
N LYS A 172 31.97 -23.08 21.90
CA LYS A 172 30.59 -22.80 22.30
C LYS A 172 30.37 -21.30 22.45
N GLN A 173 29.47 -20.80 21.61
CA GLN A 173 29.03 -19.40 21.63
C GLN A 173 27.95 -19.25 22.71
N VAL A 174 28.08 -18.24 23.58
CA VAL A 174 27.07 -17.97 24.62
C VAL A 174 25.96 -17.13 24.01
N GLU A 175 24.75 -17.67 23.87
CA GLU A 175 23.60 -16.92 23.33
C GLU A 175 23.20 -15.78 24.28
N ILE A 176 22.94 -14.61 23.72
CA ILE A 176 22.48 -13.43 24.45
C ILE A 176 21.05 -13.13 23.98
N PRO A 177 20.02 -13.38 24.79
CA PRO A 177 18.63 -13.16 24.37
C PRO A 177 18.37 -11.66 24.18
N TRP A 178 17.53 -11.27 23.22
CA TRP A 178 17.06 -9.88 23.08
C TRP A 178 16.29 -9.43 24.33
N PRO A 179 16.33 -8.13 24.69
CA PRO A 179 15.62 -7.64 25.87
C PRO A 179 14.11 -7.80 25.68
N ALA A 180 13.41 -8.11 26.77
CA ALA A 180 11.96 -8.19 26.76
C ALA A 180 11.37 -6.81 26.41
N PHE A 181 10.58 -6.76 25.32
CA PHE A 181 9.92 -5.52 24.92
C PHE A 181 8.60 -5.39 25.66
N VAL A 182 8.52 -4.41 26.55
CA VAL A 182 7.25 -3.98 27.13
C VAL A 182 6.56 -3.11 26.07
N ALA A 183 5.46 -3.61 25.51
CA ALA A 183 4.67 -2.80 24.60
C ALA A 183 4.15 -1.56 25.34
N PRO A 184 4.19 -0.37 24.72
CA PRO A 184 3.65 0.82 25.36
C PRO A 184 2.18 0.58 25.70
N GLU A 185 1.81 0.89 26.95
CA GLU A 185 0.42 0.85 27.36
C GLU A 185 -0.37 1.78 26.46
N ARG A 186 -1.42 1.24 25.82
CA ARG A 186 -2.35 2.04 25.04
C ARG A 186 -3.23 2.78 26.05
N SER A 187 -3.46 4.07 25.82
CA SER A 187 -4.40 4.84 26.61
C SER A 187 -5.78 4.18 26.59
N SER A 188 -6.50 4.25 27.71
CA SER A 188 -7.91 3.84 27.72
C SER A 188 -8.70 4.69 26.72
N PRO A 189 -9.70 4.11 26.04
CA PRO A 189 -10.51 4.83 25.08
C PRO A 189 -11.19 6.03 25.75
N GLY A 190 -11.16 7.18 25.07
CA GLY A 190 -11.85 8.40 25.52
C GLY A 190 -13.35 8.36 25.23
N ALA A 191 -14.12 9.33 25.72
CA ALA A 191 -15.57 9.41 25.54
C ALA A 191 -16.04 9.53 24.07
N TYR A 192 -15.14 9.93 23.16
CA TYR A 192 -15.41 10.02 21.72
C TYR A 192 -14.96 8.79 20.94
N GLU A 193 -14.30 7.83 21.59
CA GLU A 193 -13.88 6.59 20.95
C GLU A 193 -15.02 5.57 21.03
N THR A 194 -15.13 4.72 20.00
CA THR A 194 -16.14 3.68 19.94
C THR A 194 -15.65 2.43 20.67
N ASP A 195 -16.55 1.81 21.42
CA ASP A 195 -16.26 0.54 22.07
C ASP A 195 -15.95 -0.56 21.05
N ARG A 196 -15.07 -1.47 21.45
CA ARG A 196 -14.64 -2.59 20.60
C ARG A 196 -15.81 -3.46 20.15
N SER A 197 -16.81 -3.66 21.02
CA SER A 197 -18.04 -4.41 20.71
C SER A 197 -18.78 -3.79 19.53
N THR A 198 -18.99 -2.47 19.57
CA THR A 198 -19.68 -1.71 18.52
C THR A 198 -18.91 -1.75 17.20
N VAL A 199 -17.57 -1.65 17.23
CA VAL A 199 -16.74 -1.74 16.01
C VAL A 199 -16.73 -3.14 15.41
N THR A 200 -16.76 -4.18 16.24
CA THR A 200 -16.76 -5.57 15.78
C THR A 200 -18.14 -6.08 15.39
N GLN A 201 -19.20 -5.32 15.68
CA GLN A 201 -20.56 -5.64 15.29
C GLN A 201 -20.69 -5.61 13.76
N VAL A 202 -20.98 -6.78 13.19
CA VAL A 202 -21.28 -6.91 11.76
C VAL A 202 -22.60 -6.21 11.49
N THR A 203 -22.55 -5.04 10.86
CA THR A 203 -23.71 -4.23 10.48
C THR A 203 -24.17 -4.49 9.06
N TYR A 204 -23.37 -5.20 8.27
CA TYR A 204 -23.64 -5.46 6.85
C TYR A 204 -24.09 -6.90 6.65
N GLU A 205 -25.35 -7.06 6.25
CA GLU A 205 -25.87 -8.32 5.71
C GLU A 205 -25.98 -8.20 4.19
N PRO A 206 -25.27 -9.05 3.42
CA PRO A 206 -25.36 -9.00 1.97
C PRO A 206 -26.79 -9.38 1.52
N PRO A 207 -27.35 -8.68 0.52
CA PRO A 207 -28.70 -8.99 0.05
C PRO A 207 -28.76 -10.40 -0.58
N ALA A 208 -29.85 -11.11 -0.33
CA ALA A 208 -30.12 -12.39 -0.97
C ALA A 208 -30.47 -12.17 -2.46
N PHE A 209 -29.65 -12.68 -3.38
CA PHE A 209 -29.92 -12.61 -4.81
C PHE A 209 -30.78 -13.80 -5.25
N SER A 210 -32.00 -13.54 -5.75
CA SER A 210 -32.78 -14.54 -6.48
C SER A 210 -32.35 -14.53 -7.95
N LEU A 211 -31.99 -15.69 -8.50
CA LEU A 211 -31.63 -15.88 -9.91
C LEU A 211 -32.87 -15.96 -10.83
N VAL A 212 -34.07 -15.88 -10.27
CA VAL A 212 -35.33 -16.03 -11.01
C VAL A 212 -35.96 -14.66 -11.22
N GLY A 213 -35.82 -14.13 -12.44
CA GLY A 213 -36.49 -12.90 -12.89
C GLY A 213 -35.54 -11.86 -13.51
N PRO A 214 -36.08 -10.87 -14.24
CA PRO A 214 -35.29 -9.75 -14.72
C PRO A 214 -34.71 -8.97 -13.54
N ILE A 215 -33.40 -8.77 -13.54
CA ILE A 215 -32.71 -7.98 -12.51
C ILE A 215 -33.37 -6.60 -12.45
N PRO A 216 -33.90 -6.16 -11.29
CA PRO A 216 -34.52 -4.86 -11.17
C PRO A 216 -33.50 -3.79 -11.56
N ARG A 217 -33.93 -2.83 -12.39
CA ARG A 217 -33.07 -1.71 -12.80
C ARG A 217 -32.61 -0.98 -11.52
N PRO A 218 -31.30 -0.82 -11.28
CA PRO A 218 -30.84 -0.03 -10.16
C PRO A 218 -31.36 1.40 -10.33
N PRO A 219 -32.03 1.97 -9.32
CA PRO A 219 -32.57 3.32 -9.42
C PRO A 219 -31.41 4.31 -9.59
N SER A 220 -31.65 5.38 -10.35
CA SER A 220 -30.58 6.33 -10.62
C SER A 220 -30.27 7.17 -9.38
N GLU A 221 -29.01 7.56 -9.19
CA GLU A 221 -28.59 8.44 -8.08
C GLU A 221 -29.44 9.72 -8.01
N LYS A 222 -29.91 10.23 -9.15
CA LYS A 222 -30.81 11.39 -9.21
C LYS A 222 -32.21 11.08 -8.70
N GLU A 223 -32.72 9.87 -8.93
CA GLU A 223 -34.00 9.42 -8.37
C GLU A 223 -33.89 9.30 -6.85
N TYR A 224 -32.79 8.74 -6.35
CA TYR A 224 -32.52 8.61 -4.91
C TYR A 224 -32.36 9.97 -4.21
N LEU A 225 -31.61 10.91 -4.80
CA LEU A 225 -31.51 12.26 -4.24
C LEU A 225 -32.85 13.01 -4.26
N LYS A 226 -33.69 12.76 -5.27
CA LYS A 226 -35.03 13.37 -5.37
C LYS A 226 -36.02 12.81 -4.37
N SER A 227 -35.88 11.56 -3.91
CA SER A 227 -36.82 11.01 -2.91
C SER A 227 -36.68 11.65 -1.53
N PHE A 228 -35.52 12.23 -1.20
CA PHE A 228 -35.39 13.04 0.02
C PHE A 228 -36.21 14.33 -0.04
N ALA A 229 -36.35 14.92 -1.23
CA ALA A 229 -37.13 16.14 -1.43
C ALA A 229 -38.63 15.84 -1.64
N ASN A 230 -38.96 14.79 -2.40
CA ASN A 230 -40.33 14.39 -2.71
C ASN A 230 -40.57 12.90 -2.41
N PRO A 231 -40.79 12.53 -1.13
CA PRO A 231 -40.94 11.12 -0.72
C PRO A 231 -42.15 10.41 -1.35
N SER A 232 -43.18 11.16 -1.74
CA SER A 232 -44.45 10.63 -2.27
C SER A 232 -44.45 10.37 -3.78
N GLN A 233 -43.49 10.89 -4.54
CA GLN A 233 -43.46 10.81 -6.02
C GLN A 233 -42.49 9.76 -6.58
N VAL A 234 -41.58 9.23 -5.76
CA VAL A 234 -40.49 8.33 -6.20
C VAL A 234 -40.75 6.93 -5.64
N PRO A 235 -40.45 5.84 -6.39
CA PRO A 235 -40.59 4.48 -5.87
C PRO A 235 -39.89 4.31 -4.52
N SER A 236 -40.54 3.57 -3.61
CA SER A 236 -39.99 3.26 -2.29
C SER A 236 -38.63 2.58 -2.44
N PHE A 237 -37.57 3.27 -2.02
CA PHE A 237 -36.25 2.67 -1.87
C PHE A 237 -36.31 1.66 -0.73
N LEU A 238 -35.55 0.57 -0.86
CA LEU A 238 -35.47 -0.43 0.19
C LEU A 238 -34.68 0.17 1.35
N PRO A 239 -35.25 0.31 2.56
CA PRO A 239 -34.53 0.85 3.72
C PRO A 239 -33.33 0.00 4.12
N SER A 240 -33.35 -1.29 3.74
CA SER A 240 -32.29 -2.26 3.96
C SER A 240 -31.18 -2.22 2.91
N ALA A 241 -31.35 -1.49 1.81
CA ALA A 241 -30.33 -1.42 0.78
C ALA A 241 -29.22 -0.42 1.14
N PRO A 242 -27.93 -0.78 0.93
CA PRO A 242 -26.81 0.09 1.23
C PRO A 242 -26.86 1.37 0.39
N VAL A 243 -26.62 2.50 1.06
CA VAL A 243 -26.66 3.85 0.46
C VAL A 243 -25.64 3.97 -0.67
N GLU A 244 -24.53 3.22 -0.59
CA GLU A 244 -23.45 3.15 -1.56
C GLU A 244 -23.93 2.73 -2.95
N VAL A 245 -24.98 1.92 -3.04
CA VAL A 245 -25.57 1.49 -4.32
C VAL A 245 -26.21 2.67 -5.05
N TYR A 246 -26.75 3.63 -4.30
CA TYR A 246 -27.45 4.77 -4.84
C TYR A 246 -26.54 6.00 -5.04
N LEU A 247 -25.57 6.21 -4.15
CA LEU A 247 -24.72 7.41 -4.10
C LEU A 247 -23.28 7.18 -4.59
N VAL A 248 -23.12 6.42 -5.67
CA VAL A 248 -21.77 6.08 -6.19
C VAL A 248 -20.97 7.32 -6.58
N LYS A 249 -21.58 8.37 -7.16
CA LYS A 249 -20.81 9.53 -7.65
C LYS A 249 -20.49 10.50 -6.51
N GLU A 250 -21.38 10.64 -5.53
CA GLU A 250 -21.12 11.41 -4.31
C GLU A 250 -20.01 10.79 -3.46
N LEU A 251 -20.11 9.48 -3.18
CA LEU A 251 -19.13 8.79 -2.34
C LEU A 251 -17.79 8.55 -3.05
N SER A 252 -17.77 8.58 -4.38
CA SER A 252 -16.54 8.31 -5.12
C SER A 252 -16.37 9.20 -6.34
N ASN A 253 -15.36 10.07 -6.29
CA ASN A 253 -15.03 10.98 -7.39
C ASN A 253 -14.85 10.20 -8.72
N PRO A 254 -15.71 10.44 -9.75
CA PRO A 254 -15.66 9.74 -11.04
C PRO A 254 -14.39 10.08 -11.86
N HIS A 255 -13.70 11.16 -11.50
CA HIS A 255 -12.50 11.69 -12.14
C HIS A 255 -11.23 11.47 -11.33
N SER A 256 -11.28 10.67 -10.27
CA SER A 256 -10.09 10.30 -9.49
C SER A 256 -8.99 9.69 -10.36
N ARG A 257 -7.72 9.86 -9.95
CA ARG A 257 -6.55 9.32 -10.67
C ARG A 257 -6.63 7.80 -10.81
N ALA A 258 -7.06 7.10 -9.76
CA ALA A 258 -7.23 5.64 -9.77
C ALA A 258 -8.25 5.19 -10.83
N LYS A 259 -9.43 5.82 -10.92
CA LYS A 259 -10.42 5.49 -11.96
C LYS A 259 -9.94 5.84 -13.37
N LYS A 260 -9.18 6.93 -13.54
CA LYS A 260 -8.52 7.25 -14.82
C LYS A 260 -7.52 6.15 -15.22
N GLN A 261 -6.71 5.69 -14.28
CA GLN A 261 -5.77 4.60 -14.50
C GLN A 261 -6.48 3.28 -14.81
N ALA A 262 -7.55 2.94 -14.09
CA ALA A 262 -8.36 1.74 -14.36
C ALA A 262 -9.00 1.80 -15.76
N ARG A 263 -9.57 2.94 -16.17
CA ARG A 263 -10.09 3.12 -17.54
C ARG A 263 -8.99 2.97 -18.59
N TRP A 264 -7.81 3.50 -18.33
CA TRP A 264 -6.66 3.35 -19.23
C TRP A 264 -6.22 1.88 -19.33
N GLN A 265 -6.10 1.17 -18.21
CA GLN A 265 -5.77 -0.26 -18.17
C GLN A 265 -6.82 -1.11 -18.89
N ALA A 266 -8.11 -0.84 -18.67
CA ALA A 266 -9.21 -1.52 -19.35
C ALA A 266 -9.19 -1.27 -20.87
N HIS A 267 -8.87 -0.04 -21.29
CA HIS A 267 -8.66 0.25 -22.70
C HIS A 267 -7.45 -0.50 -23.27
N GLN A 268 -6.33 -0.58 -22.54
CA GLN A 268 -5.16 -1.36 -22.95
C GLN A 268 -5.45 -2.87 -23.03
N SER A 269 -6.25 -3.42 -22.13
CA SER A 269 -6.66 -4.83 -22.20
C SER A 269 -7.60 -5.07 -23.38
N TYR A 270 -8.55 -4.16 -23.61
CA TYR A 270 -9.44 -4.20 -24.78
C TYR A 270 -8.64 -4.21 -26.08
N THR A 271 -7.72 -3.26 -26.29
CA THR A 271 -6.94 -3.18 -27.53
C THR A 271 -6.09 -4.43 -27.77
N LYS A 272 -5.50 -5.01 -26.71
CA LYS A 272 -4.76 -6.27 -26.78
C LYS A 272 -5.66 -7.45 -27.11
N SER A 273 -6.84 -7.54 -26.49
CA SER A 273 -7.81 -8.61 -26.77
C SER A 273 -8.34 -8.55 -28.20
N LEU A 274 -8.59 -7.34 -28.71
CA LEU A 274 -9.02 -7.10 -30.08
C LEU A 274 -7.95 -7.55 -31.08
N LEU A 275 -6.68 -7.19 -30.85
CA LEU A 275 -5.57 -7.65 -31.69
C LEU A 275 -5.48 -9.19 -31.70
N LYS A 276 -5.62 -9.81 -30.53
CA LYS A 276 -5.63 -11.28 -30.42
C LYS A 276 -6.77 -11.88 -31.26
N GLN A 277 -7.99 -11.34 -31.17
CA GLN A 277 -9.13 -11.79 -31.96
C GLN A 277 -8.87 -11.68 -33.47
N PHE A 278 -8.29 -10.58 -33.95
CA PHE A 278 -7.93 -10.43 -35.37
C PHE A 278 -6.85 -11.41 -35.81
N VAL A 279 -5.83 -11.63 -34.98
CA VAL A 279 -4.77 -12.60 -35.27
C VAL A 279 -5.35 -14.02 -35.32
N ASP A 280 -6.16 -14.39 -34.34
CA ASP A 280 -6.78 -15.72 -34.27
C ASP A 280 -7.71 -15.95 -35.48
N ALA A 281 -8.46 -14.93 -35.91
CA ALA A 281 -9.33 -15.00 -37.09
C ALA A 281 -8.54 -15.14 -38.41
N GLU A 282 -7.47 -14.36 -38.61
CA GLU A 282 -6.66 -14.45 -39.85
C GLU A 282 -5.77 -15.69 -39.90
N VAL A 283 -5.30 -16.18 -38.74
CA VAL A 283 -4.53 -17.44 -38.67
C VAL A 283 -5.45 -18.65 -38.90
N ALA A 284 -6.73 -18.56 -38.55
CA ALA A 284 -7.71 -19.58 -38.92
C ALA A 284 -7.99 -19.62 -40.43
N ASP A 285 -7.91 -18.48 -41.12
CA ASP A 285 -8.20 -18.35 -42.56
C ASP A 285 -6.94 -18.03 -43.39
N LEU A 286 -6.04 -19.00 -43.54
CA LEU A 286 -4.75 -18.77 -44.20
C LEU A 286 -4.87 -18.59 -45.72
N ARG A 287 -5.82 -19.24 -46.41
CA ARG A 287 -6.01 -19.18 -47.89
C ARG A 287 -4.69 -19.26 -48.69
N GLY A 288 -3.78 -20.15 -48.28
CA GLY A 288 -2.46 -20.31 -48.92
C GLY A 288 -1.40 -19.26 -48.54
N ARG A 289 -1.71 -18.32 -47.64
CA ARG A 289 -0.77 -17.33 -47.11
C ARG A 289 0.05 -17.91 -45.95
N SER A 290 1.25 -17.37 -45.73
CA SER A 290 2.05 -17.69 -44.54
C SER A 290 1.41 -17.10 -43.27
N VAL A 291 1.56 -17.79 -42.14
CA VAL A 291 1.14 -17.32 -40.80
C VAL A 291 1.72 -15.94 -40.48
N LYS A 292 2.92 -15.62 -40.99
CA LYS A 292 3.53 -14.30 -40.81
C LYS A 292 2.71 -13.20 -41.52
N VAL A 293 2.33 -13.45 -42.77
CA VAL A 293 1.53 -12.52 -43.58
C VAL A 293 0.14 -12.34 -42.96
N ALA A 294 -0.49 -13.42 -42.51
CA ALA A 294 -1.77 -13.36 -41.81
C ALA A 294 -1.72 -12.50 -40.53
N LYS A 295 -0.63 -12.61 -39.74
CA LYS A 295 -0.41 -11.75 -38.57
C LYS A 295 -0.20 -10.28 -38.93
N GLU A 296 0.54 -10.00 -40.00
CA GLU A 296 0.74 -8.64 -40.49
C GLU A 296 -0.57 -8.00 -40.94
N GLU A 297 -1.39 -8.72 -41.71
CA GLU A 297 -2.72 -8.27 -42.11
C GLU A 297 -3.68 -8.08 -40.92
N ALA A 298 -3.67 -9.00 -39.95
CA ALA A 298 -4.45 -8.86 -38.71
C ALA A 298 -4.08 -7.58 -37.96
N THR A 299 -2.78 -7.27 -37.87
CA THR A 299 -2.33 -6.03 -37.21
C THR A 299 -2.74 -4.78 -37.99
N TYR A 300 -2.80 -4.85 -39.33
CA TYR A 300 -3.29 -3.76 -40.17
C TYR A 300 -4.78 -3.52 -39.94
N ARG A 301 -5.62 -4.56 -40.02
CA ARG A 301 -7.07 -4.46 -39.77
C ARG A 301 -7.39 -3.96 -38.37
N TRP A 302 -6.65 -4.44 -37.37
CA TRP A 302 -6.74 -3.95 -36.00
C TRP A 302 -6.46 -2.43 -35.90
N LYS A 303 -5.41 -1.92 -36.58
CA LYS A 303 -5.12 -0.47 -36.60
C LYS A 303 -6.26 0.33 -37.23
N VAL A 304 -6.81 -0.14 -38.35
CA VAL A 304 -7.95 0.50 -39.03
C VAL A 304 -9.17 0.53 -38.11
N GLN A 305 -9.51 -0.59 -37.46
CA GLN A 305 -10.61 -0.65 -36.50
C GLN A 305 -10.41 0.33 -35.34
N LEU A 306 -9.20 0.45 -34.80
CA LEU A 306 -8.91 1.42 -33.73
C LEU A 306 -9.08 2.87 -34.18
N GLU A 307 -8.78 3.20 -35.44
CA GLU A 307 -9.03 4.53 -35.98
C GLU A 307 -10.52 4.81 -36.16
N ASP A 308 -11.28 3.83 -36.62
CA ASP A 308 -12.72 3.95 -36.80
C ASP A 308 -13.47 4.01 -35.46
N ASP A 309 -13.04 3.23 -34.46
CA ASP A 309 -13.51 3.34 -33.08
C ASP A 309 -13.26 4.75 -32.53
N LYS A 310 -12.07 5.33 -32.75
CA LYS A 310 -11.74 6.71 -32.35
C LYS A 310 -12.64 7.73 -33.05
N LYS A 311 -12.89 7.59 -34.36
CA LYS A 311 -13.79 8.47 -35.13
C LYS A 311 -15.22 8.34 -34.61
N ALA A 312 -15.68 7.13 -34.32
CA ALA A 312 -17.01 6.85 -33.77
C ALA A 312 -17.18 7.46 -32.37
N ASP A 313 -16.17 7.33 -31.50
CA ASP A 313 -16.16 7.93 -30.17
C ASP A 313 -16.17 9.46 -30.24
N LYS A 314 -15.42 10.06 -31.16
CA LYS A 314 -15.43 11.52 -31.40
C LYS A 314 -16.83 11.98 -31.84
N LYS A 315 -17.45 11.26 -32.78
CA LYS A 315 -18.85 11.49 -33.21
C LYS A 315 -19.83 11.29 -32.05
N ARG A 316 -19.63 10.31 -31.17
CA ARG A 316 -20.48 10.06 -30.00
C ARG A 316 -20.41 11.21 -29.00
N ARG A 317 -19.20 11.73 -28.73
CA ARG A 317 -18.98 12.85 -27.80
C ARG A 317 -19.57 14.17 -28.32
N TRP A 318 -19.56 14.37 -29.64
CA TRP A 318 -20.14 15.57 -30.26
C TRP A 318 -21.66 15.63 -30.20
N LYS A 319 -22.34 14.47 -30.07
CA LYS A 319 -23.80 14.44 -29.96
C LYS A 319 -24.25 14.77 -28.53
N THR A 320 -24.72 15.99 -28.30
CA THR A 320 -25.38 16.38 -27.04
C THR A 320 -26.69 15.58 -26.86
N GLN A 321 -27.13 15.37 -25.61
CA GLN A 321 -28.42 14.70 -25.35
C GLN A 321 -29.60 15.35 -26.09
N GLU A 322 -29.58 16.68 -26.26
CA GLU A 322 -30.59 17.42 -27.02
C GLU A 322 -30.55 17.09 -28.51
N GLN A 323 -29.36 16.98 -29.10
CA GLN A 323 -29.19 16.61 -30.50
C GLN A 323 -29.64 15.16 -30.73
N LEU A 324 -29.35 14.25 -29.80
CA LEU A 324 -29.86 12.87 -29.83
C LEU A 324 -31.40 12.84 -29.77
N ALA A 325 -32.01 13.59 -28.87
CA ALA A 325 -33.46 13.69 -28.77
C ALA A 325 -34.09 14.30 -30.05
N GLN A 326 -33.43 15.28 -30.68
CA GLN A 326 -33.87 15.83 -31.96
C GLN A 326 -33.73 14.83 -33.11
N THR A 327 -32.64 14.06 -33.18
CA THR A 327 -32.48 13.00 -34.19
C THR A 327 -33.53 11.90 -34.01
N ASP A 328 -33.83 11.50 -32.77
CA ASP A 328 -34.86 10.51 -32.47
C ASP A 328 -36.25 11.02 -32.87
N ARG A 329 -36.55 12.30 -32.61
CA ARG A 329 -37.78 12.94 -33.08
C ARG A 329 -37.86 12.94 -34.62
N LYS A 330 -36.76 13.24 -35.32
CA LYS A 330 -36.70 13.21 -36.80
C LYS A 330 -36.89 11.80 -37.34
N LEU A 331 -36.24 10.78 -36.75
CA LEU A 331 -36.41 9.37 -37.12
C LEU A 331 -37.84 8.90 -36.92
N ARG A 332 -38.45 9.21 -35.77
CA ARG A 332 -39.88 8.92 -35.51
C ARG A 332 -40.79 9.58 -36.52
N ARG A 333 -40.53 10.84 -36.92
CA ARG A 333 -41.29 11.53 -37.96
C ARG A 333 -41.13 10.88 -39.33
N LYS A 334 -39.92 10.49 -39.72
CA LYS A 334 -39.67 9.78 -40.98
C LYS A 334 -40.36 8.42 -41.01
N GLY A 335 -40.20 7.62 -39.97
CA GLY A 335 -40.89 6.33 -39.84
C GLY A 335 -42.41 6.44 -39.91
N LYS A 336 -43.00 7.49 -39.30
CA LYS A 336 -44.44 7.79 -39.45
C LYS A 336 -44.83 8.15 -40.89
N LYS A 337 -44.00 8.92 -41.59
CA LYS A 337 -44.25 9.28 -43.01
C LYS A 337 -44.14 8.05 -43.91
N GLU A 338 -43.10 7.24 -43.74
CA GLU A 338 -42.90 5.98 -44.48
C GLU A 338 -44.06 5.01 -44.23
N ALA A 339 -44.51 4.86 -42.98
CA ALA A 339 -45.68 4.05 -42.66
C ALA A 339 -46.95 4.60 -43.33
N ARG A 340 -47.12 5.92 -43.40
CA ARG A 340 -48.26 6.55 -44.08
C ARG A 340 -48.22 6.35 -45.60
N ILE A 341 -47.04 6.46 -46.20
CA ILE A 341 -46.82 6.21 -47.64
C ILE A 341 -47.08 4.73 -47.94
N ARG A 342 -46.54 3.81 -47.13
CA ARG A 342 -46.82 2.37 -47.26
C ARG A 342 -48.31 2.09 -47.17
N ARG A 343 -49.02 2.65 -46.18
CA ARG A 343 -50.48 2.53 -46.08
C ARG A 343 -51.19 3.06 -47.34
N ARG A 344 -50.81 4.25 -47.81
CA ARG A 344 -51.40 4.85 -49.02
C ARG A 344 -51.15 4.01 -50.27
N LEU A 345 -49.98 3.40 -50.40
CA LEU A 345 -49.66 2.50 -51.53
C LEU A 345 -50.42 1.16 -51.42
N THR A 346 -50.62 0.63 -50.21
CA THR A 346 -51.42 -0.58 -50.02
C THR A 346 -52.92 -0.34 -50.18
N GLU A 347 -53.39 0.87 -49.88
CA GLU A 347 -54.79 1.32 -50.05
C GLU A 347 -55.07 1.83 -51.48
N LEU A 348 -54.04 1.97 -52.33
CA LEU A 348 -54.17 2.42 -53.71
C LEU A 348 -54.70 1.25 -54.56
N VAL A 349 -56.02 1.21 -54.71
CA VAL A 349 -56.71 0.36 -55.68
C VAL A 349 -56.81 1.16 -56.97
N LEU A 350 -56.32 0.61 -58.09
CA LEU A 350 -56.56 1.20 -59.41
C LEU A 350 -58.05 1.07 -59.74
N GLU A 351 -58.66 2.16 -60.21
CA GLU A 351 -60.01 2.11 -60.75
C GLU A 351 -59.98 1.34 -62.09
N ASP A 352 -60.96 0.46 -62.29
CA ASP A 352 -61.10 -0.33 -63.52
C ASP A 352 -61.51 0.60 -64.67
N GLU A 353 -60.54 1.01 -65.49
CA GLU A 353 -60.80 1.72 -66.74
C GLU A 353 -61.10 0.74 -67.89
N PRO A 354 -61.94 1.10 -68.87
CA PRO A 354 -62.43 0.19 -69.93
C PRO A 354 -61.35 -0.41 -70.83
N ASN A 355 -60.11 0.07 -70.75
CA ASN A 355 -58.96 -0.43 -71.53
C ASN A 355 -58.01 -1.33 -70.71
N GLN A 356 -58.31 -1.63 -69.44
CA GLN A 356 -57.49 -2.51 -68.62
C GLN A 356 -57.79 -3.99 -68.92
N VAL A 357 -56.94 -4.62 -69.72
CA VAL A 357 -56.98 -6.06 -69.98
C VAL A 357 -56.20 -6.79 -68.88
N ILE A 358 -56.90 -7.35 -67.90
CA ILE A 358 -56.28 -8.22 -66.89
C ILE A 358 -56.00 -9.58 -67.56
N PRO A 359 -54.75 -10.02 -67.69
CA PRO A 359 -54.43 -11.33 -68.27
C PRO A 359 -55.03 -12.43 -67.38
N ARG A 360 -55.87 -13.28 -67.96
CA ARG A 360 -56.37 -14.47 -67.28
C ARG A 360 -55.20 -15.41 -67.07
N VAL A 361 -54.88 -15.67 -65.81
CA VAL A 361 -53.91 -16.70 -65.43
C VAL A 361 -54.47 -18.05 -65.87
N ILE A 362 -53.69 -18.78 -66.67
CA ILE A 362 -53.95 -20.17 -67.10
C ILE A 362 -53.75 -21.11 -65.92
#